data_AF-A0A816A5N9-F1
#
_entry.id   AF-A0A816A5N9-F1
#
_cell.length_a   1.000
_cell.length_b   1.000
_cell.length_c   1.000
_cell.angle_alpha   90.00
_cell.angle_beta   90.00
_cell.angle_gamma   90.00
#
_symmetry.space_group_name_H-M   'P 1'
#
loop_
_entity.id
_entity.type
_entity.pdbx_description
1 polymer ?
#
loop_
_entity_poly.entity_id
_entity_poly.type
_entity_poly.pdbx_seq_one_letter_code
_entity_poly.pdbx_strand_id
1 'polypeptide(L)'
;MPTHQRRESNQLHAAIGVKSHGTITFADNKSNRAEFIRIPPDASVARVKEFLNRQWCSERPSLVISVTGGAKDYHMKPKLLRAFRRGLSKVTRTTGAWIITGGMNTGIMKLVGEIVQINPDRSRPIHLIGIATWGCVSGFEQLDVHGANVHYAKSRSEQKGEAPLEPNHTEFIFVDDGSERKYGREIQFRARLEQAISGGFFATRPATSSNSTYPTLTKTQSLRPEQLDPVPVVLLVVEGGPNTVRTVHEAVVQNNIPAVFFEG
;
A
#
# COMPACT_ATOMS: atom_id res chain seq x y z
N MET A 1 21.41 15.77 2.25
CA MET A 1 21.06 14.48 2.92
C MET A 1 22.26 14.04 3.75
N PRO A 2 22.14 13.92 5.09
CA PRO A 2 23.27 13.54 5.93
C PRO A 2 23.70 12.09 5.61
N THR A 3 25.00 11.86 5.51
CA THR A 3 25.65 10.62 5.03
C THR A 3 25.23 9.35 5.76
N HIS A 4 24.77 9.46 7.01
CA HIS A 4 24.27 8.33 7.80
C HIS A 4 22.92 7.79 7.32
N GLN A 5 21.94 8.66 7.06
CA GLN A 5 20.61 8.26 6.56
C GLN A 5 20.69 7.57 5.20
N ARG A 6 21.58 8.06 4.32
CA ARG A 6 21.79 7.46 3.00
C ARG A 6 22.41 6.06 3.11
N ARG A 7 23.34 5.84 4.05
CA ARG A 7 23.92 4.51 4.30
C ARG A 7 22.89 3.53 4.85
N GLU A 8 22.06 3.96 5.80
CA GLU A 8 20.99 3.14 6.36
C GLU A 8 19.94 2.76 5.31
N SER A 9 19.50 3.71 4.48
CA SER A 9 18.57 3.44 3.36
C SER A 9 19.15 2.43 2.36
N ASN A 10 20.43 2.58 1.97
CA ASN A 10 21.08 1.61 1.07
C ASN A 10 21.19 0.20 1.69
N GLN A 11 21.44 0.10 3.00
CA GLN A 11 21.48 -1.20 3.69
C GLN A 11 20.11 -1.87 3.71
N LEU A 12 19.04 -1.11 3.97
CA LEU A 12 17.66 -1.62 3.93
C LEU A 12 17.28 -2.10 2.52
N HIS A 13 17.63 -1.34 1.47
CA HIS A 13 17.39 -1.74 0.08
C HIS A 13 18.10 -3.05 -0.26
N ALA A 14 19.38 -3.18 0.12
CA ALA A 14 20.15 -4.41 -0.10
C ALA A 14 19.55 -5.61 0.66
N ALA A 15 19.11 -5.41 1.90
CA ALA A 15 18.52 -6.46 2.73
C ALA A 15 17.18 -7.01 2.20
N ILE A 16 16.46 -6.23 1.40
CA ILE A 16 15.18 -6.61 0.77
C ILE A 16 15.39 -7.16 -0.65
N GLY A 17 16.57 -6.93 -1.24
CA GLY A 17 16.82 -7.27 -2.64
C GLY A 17 16.14 -6.31 -3.62
N VAL A 18 16.06 -5.02 -3.28
CA VAL A 18 15.45 -4.00 -4.15
C VAL A 18 16.16 -3.97 -5.51
N LYS A 19 15.40 -4.22 -6.58
CA LYS A 19 15.86 -4.22 -7.98
C LYS A 19 15.86 -2.82 -8.58
N SER A 20 14.82 -2.03 -8.31
CA SER A 20 14.69 -0.62 -8.70
C SER A 20 13.88 0.13 -7.64
N HIS A 21 14.09 1.43 -7.51
CA HIS A 21 13.36 2.26 -6.55
C HIS A 21 13.42 3.73 -6.92
N GLY A 22 12.50 4.52 -6.40
CA GLY A 22 12.49 5.96 -6.65
C GLY A 22 11.18 6.60 -6.23
N THR A 23 10.90 7.74 -6.86
CA THR A 23 9.62 8.43 -6.69
C THR A 23 8.90 8.58 -8.02
N ILE A 24 7.59 8.68 -7.99
CA ILE A 24 6.71 8.85 -9.14
C ILE A 24 5.99 10.19 -8.99
N THR A 25 6.07 11.03 -10.03
CA THR A 25 5.18 12.16 -10.22
C THR A 25 4.23 11.83 -11.37
N PHE A 26 2.94 11.74 -11.08
CA PHE A 26 1.94 11.37 -12.08
C PHE A 26 1.58 12.53 -12.99
N ALA A 27 1.49 12.28 -14.30
CA ALA A 27 0.98 13.27 -15.26
C ALA A 27 -0.45 13.74 -14.91
N ASP A 28 -1.29 12.81 -14.44
CA ASP A 28 -2.71 13.02 -14.13
C ASP A 28 -2.94 13.61 -12.72
N ASN A 29 -1.95 13.51 -11.82
CA ASN A 29 -1.98 14.12 -10.50
C ASN A 29 -0.59 14.60 -10.10
N LYS A 30 -0.19 15.75 -10.64
CA LYS A 30 1.13 16.37 -10.40
C LYS A 30 1.36 16.78 -8.95
N SER A 31 0.30 16.85 -8.15
CA SER A 31 0.37 17.21 -6.73
C SER A 31 0.72 16.02 -5.83
N ASN A 32 0.52 14.79 -6.33
CA ASN A 32 0.89 13.58 -5.63
C ASN A 32 2.28 13.10 -6.06
N ARG A 33 3.10 12.75 -5.07
CA ARG A 33 4.42 12.16 -5.26
C ARG A 33 4.45 10.84 -4.51
N ALA A 34 4.50 9.74 -5.26
CA ALA A 34 4.52 8.41 -4.67
C ALA A 34 5.93 7.86 -4.54
N GLU A 35 6.23 7.14 -3.48
CA GLU A 35 7.45 6.34 -3.33
C GLU A 35 7.26 4.95 -3.95
N PHE A 36 8.31 4.33 -4.49
CA PHE A 36 8.20 2.94 -4.95
C PHE A 36 9.48 2.12 -4.74
N ILE A 37 9.29 0.81 -4.58
CA ILE A 37 10.32 -0.22 -4.64
C ILE A 37 9.86 -1.38 -5.55
N ARG A 38 10.79 -1.95 -6.31
CA ARG A 38 10.65 -3.21 -7.04
C ARG A 38 11.47 -4.27 -6.33
N ILE A 39 10.85 -5.40 -5.97
CA ILE A 39 11.43 -6.44 -5.12
C ILE A 39 11.17 -7.83 -5.73
N PRO A 40 12.02 -8.84 -5.43
CA PRO A 40 11.74 -10.22 -5.81
C PRO A 40 10.57 -10.81 -4.97
N PRO A 41 9.89 -11.86 -5.46
CA PRO A 41 8.71 -12.44 -4.79
C PRO A 41 9.01 -13.11 -3.44
N ASP A 42 10.25 -13.54 -3.23
CA ASP A 42 10.74 -14.17 -2.02
C ASP A 42 11.36 -13.18 -1.02
N ALA A 43 11.30 -11.87 -1.30
CA ALA A 43 11.78 -10.82 -0.40
C ALA A 43 11.22 -11.01 1.02
N SER A 44 12.08 -10.84 2.03
CA SER A 44 11.72 -11.03 3.43
C SER A 44 10.68 -10.01 3.87
N VAL A 45 9.46 -10.47 4.19
CA VAL A 45 8.37 -9.60 4.65
C VAL A 45 8.70 -8.87 5.97
N ALA A 46 9.54 -9.46 6.82
CA ALA A 46 10.03 -8.82 8.03
C ALA A 46 10.91 -7.60 7.70
N ARG A 47 11.79 -7.73 6.69
CA ARG A 47 12.64 -6.63 6.22
C ARG A 47 11.84 -5.57 5.48
N VAL A 48 10.87 -5.97 4.64
CA VAL A 48 9.97 -5.01 3.97
C VAL A 48 9.17 -4.23 5.01
N LYS A 49 8.62 -4.90 6.03
CA LYS A 49 7.95 -4.22 7.13
C LYS A 49 8.88 -3.23 7.86
N GLU A 50 10.12 -3.64 8.16
CA GLU A 50 11.11 -2.75 8.77
C GLU A 50 11.36 -1.51 7.89
N PHE A 51 11.50 -1.70 6.58
CA PHE A 51 11.64 -0.61 5.61
C PHE A 51 10.43 0.31 5.60
N LEU A 52 9.20 -0.23 5.56
CA LEU A 52 7.98 0.56 5.66
C LEU A 52 8.00 1.42 6.93
N ASN A 53 8.30 0.84 8.09
CA ASN A 53 8.33 1.57 9.35
C ASN A 53 9.44 2.65 9.42
N ARG A 54 10.61 2.40 8.81
CA ARG A 54 11.76 3.31 8.90
C ARG A 54 11.77 4.41 7.84
N GLN A 55 11.29 4.12 6.63
CA GLN A 55 11.48 5.00 5.46
C GLN A 55 10.18 5.67 5.00
N TRP A 56 9.07 4.93 4.93
CA TRP A 56 7.83 5.43 4.32
C TRP A 56 6.79 5.82 5.35
N CYS A 57 6.47 4.90 6.25
CA CYS A 57 5.38 4.98 7.19
C CYS A 57 5.93 5.07 8.62
N SER A 58 6.46 6.24 8.96
CA SER A 58 7.13 6.51 10.26
C SER A 58 6.23 6.35 11.49
N GLU A 59 4.92 6.20 11.30
CA GLU A 59 3.94 5.98 12.36
C GLU A 59 3.25 4.61 12.20
N ARG A 60 3.11 3.89 13.31
CA ARG A 60 2.38 2.61 13.36
C ARG A 60 0.90 2.85 13.04
N PRO A 61 0.29 2.11 12.11
CA PRO A 61 -1.14 2.22 11.82
C PRO A 61 -1.96 1.69 13.01
N SER A 62 -3.09 2.34 13.30
CA SER A 62 -4.06 1.77 14.24
C SER A 62 -4.91 0.65 13.63
N LEU A 63 -4.95 0.58 12.29
CA LEU A 63 -5.73 -0.37 11.49
C LEU A 63 -5.11 -0.46 10.08
N VAL A 64 -5.13 -1.66 9.50
CA VAL A 64 -4.91 -1.84 8.07
C VAL A 64 -6.22 -2.26 7.40
N ILE A 65 -6.61 -1.54 6.36
CA ILE A 65 -7.69 -1.92 5.46
C ILE A 65 -7.05 -2.45 4.17
N SER A 66 -7.12 -3.76 3.99
CA SER A 66 -6.74 -4.40 2.74
C SER A 66 -7.95 -4.41 1.82
N VAL A 67 -7.86 -3.87 0.60
CA VAL A 67 -8.96 -3.83 -0.36
C VAL A 67 -8.60 -4.66 -1.58
N THR A 68 -9.46 -5.61 -1.93
CA THR A 68 -9.33 -6.44 -3.14
C THR A 68 -10.69 -6.54 -3.83
N GLY A 69 -10.70 -6.85 -5.12
CA GLY A 69 -11.94 -6.93 -5.87
C GLY A 69 -11.76 -7.01 -7.37
N GLY A 70 -12.85 -6.76 -8.10
CA GLY A 70 -12.86 -6.75 -9.56
C GLY A 70 -11.85 -5.75 -10.13
N ALA A 71 -11.00 -6.23 -11.03
CA ALA A 71 -10.07 -5.42 -11.81
C ALA A 71 -10.70 -4.86 -13.11
N LYS A 72 -11.97 -5.14 -13.38
CA LYS A 72 -12.78 -4.54 -14.45
C LYS A 72 -13.87 -3.67 -13.83
N ASP A 73 -14.67 -3.01 -14.66
CA ASP A 73 -15.85 -2.26 -14.22
C ASP A 73 -16.68 -3.12 -13.25
N TYR A 74 -16.71 -2.71 -11.98
CA TYR A 74 -17.43 -3.39 -10.93
C TYR A 74 -18.88 -2.91 -10.93
N HIS A 75 -19.83 -3.80 -10.67
CA HIS A 75 -21.26 -3.48 -10.67
C HIS A 75 -21.80 -3.39 -9.24
N MET A 76 -21.45 -2.30 -8.56
CA MET A 76 -21.98 -2.04 -7.21
C MET A 76 -23.29 -1.26 -7.26
N LYS A 77 -24.34 -1.76 -6.59
CA LYS A 77 -25.60 -1.01 -6.41
C LYS A 77 -25.33 0.40 -5.83
N PRO A 78 -26.00 1.47 -6.30
CA PRO A 78 -25.70 2.85 -5.89
C PRO A 78 -25.73 3.08 -4.37
N LYS A 79 -26.62 2.39 -3.64
CA LYS A 79 -26.71 2.47 -2.18
C LYS A 79 -25.45 1.92 -1.51
N LEU A 80 -24.92 0.80 -2.00
CA LEU A 80 -23.72 0.17 -1.47
C LEU A 80 -22.49 1.00 -1.80
N LEU A 81 -22.40 1.55 -3.02
CA LEU A 81 -21.33 2.46 -3.42
C LEU A 81 -21.27 3.71 -2.52
N ARG A 82 -22.43 4.29 -2.19
CA ARG A 82 -22.51 5.42 -1.25
C ARG A 82 -22.05 5.01 0.16
N ALA A 83 -22.45 3.84 0.64
CA ALA A 83 -22.03 3.34 1.94
C ALA A 83 -20.52 3.08 2.00
N PHE A 84 -19.95 2.45 0.96
CA PHE A 84 -18.52 2.20 0.81
C PHE A 84 -17.72 3.50 0.79
N ARG A 85 -18.09 4.45 -0.09
CA ARG A 85 -17.46 5.78 -0.17
C ARG A 85 -17.47 6.49 1.18
N ARG A 86 -18.63 6.54 1.85
CA ARG A 86 -18.77 7.21 3.15
C ARG A 86 -17.93 6.53 4.24
N GLY A 87 -17.96 5.20 4.30
CA GLY A 87 -17.22 4.41 5.29
C GLY A 87 -15.71 4.61 5.12
N LEU A 88 -15.19 4.40 3.91
CA LEU A 88 -13.76 4.52 3.63
C LEU A 88 -13.27 5.96 3.85
N SER A 89 -14.00 6.96 3.37
CA SER A 89 -13.68 8.38 3.66
C SER A 89 -13.67 8.71 5.16
N LYS A 90 -14.50 8.04 5.97
CA LYS A 90 -14.53 8.28 7.42
C LYS A 90 -13.29 7.66 8.08
N VAL A 91 -12.92 6.44 7.70
CA VAL A 91 -11.75 5.76 8.26
C VAL A 91 -10.47 6.56 7.97
N THR A 92 -10.26 6.96 6.72
CA THR A 92 -9.07 7.72 6.30
C THR A 92 -8.85 8.99 7.12
N ARG A 93 -9.93 9.65 7.56
CA ARG A 93 -9.86 10.86 8.38
C ARG A 93 -9.65 10.63 9.88
N THR A 94 -10.02 9.46 10.39
CA THR A 94 -10.21 9.29 11.84
C THR A 94 -9.23 8.35 12.50
N THR A 95 -8.71 7.35 11.78
CA THR A 95 -8.00 6.24 12.42
C THR A 95 -6.50 6.24 12.14
N GLY A 96 -5.94 7.07 11.26
CA GLY A 96 -4.53 6.89 10.85
C GLY A 96 -4.28 5.48 10.30
N ALA A 97 -5.27 4.95 9.57
CA ALA A 97 -5.19 3.62 8.98
C ALA A 97 -4.30 3.64 7.74
N TRP A 98 -3.65 2.50 7.47
CA TRP A 98 -3.08 2.24 6.16
C TRP A 98 -4.12 1.55 5.29
N ILE A 99 -4.14 1.89 4.00
CA ILE A 99 -4.97 1.23 3.00
C ILE A 99 -4.06 0.52 2.02
N ILE A 100 -4.25 -0.79 1.86
CA ILE A 100 -3.48 -1.62 0.92
C ILE A 100 -4.40 -2.03 -0.22
N THR A 101 -3.99 -1.80 -1.46
CA THR A 101 -4.73 -2.24 -2.66
C THR A 101 -3.79 -2.87 -3.69
N GLY A 102 -4.29 -3.25 -4.86
CA GLY A 102 -3.46 -3.67 -6.00
C GLY A 102 -2.79 -2.53 -6.78
N GLY A 103 -3.07 -1.26 -6.46
CA GLY A 103 -2.38 -0.08 -7.02
C GLY A 103 -2.67 0.26 -8.48
N MET A 104 -3.43 -0.56 -9.21
CA MET A 104 -3.75 -0.32 -10.61
C MET A 104 -4.94 0.63 -10.78
N ASN A 105 -4.93 1.45 -11.83
CA ASN A 105 -5.99 2.42 -12.14
C ASN A 105 -7.19 1.77 -12.83
N THR A 106 -7.71 0.70 -12.23
CA THR A 106 -8.87 -0.02 -12.74
C THR A 106 -9.73 -0.55 -11.59
N GLY A 107 -11.01 -0.77 -11.88
CA GLY A 107 -11.98 -1.37 -10.96
C GLY A 107 -11.99 -0.73 -9.57
N ILE A 108 -11.99 -1.56 -8.52
CA ILE A 108 -12.09 -1.09 -7.13
C ILE A 108 -10.91 -0.22 -6.68
N MET A 109 -9.71 -0.49 -7.22
CA MET A 109 -8.48 0.21 -6.83
C MET A 109 -8.53 1.69 -7.26
N LYS A 110 -9.06 1.96 -8.47
CA LYS A 110 -9.36 3.31 -8.94
C LYS A 110 -10.36 4.04 -8.03
N LEU A 111 -11.46 3.38 -7.66
CA LEU A 111 -12.45 3.97 -6.76
C LEU A 111 -11.83 4.35 -5.41
N VAL A 112 -10.98 3.49 -4.85
CA VAL A 112 -10.29 3.76 -3.57
C VAL A 112 -9.41 4.99 -3.69
N GLY A 113 -8.60 5.10 -4.75
CA GLY A 113 -7.77 6.28 -5.00
C GLY A 113 -8.57 7.57 -5.10
N GLU A 114 -9.68 7.55 -5.85
CA GLU A 114 -10.61 8.68 -5.93
C GLU A 114 -11.17 9.07 -4.55
N ILE A 115 -11.58 8.10 -3.73
CA ILE A 115 -12.14 8.36 -2.39
C ILE A 115 -11.11 9.03 -1.46
N VAL A 116 -9.87 8.57 -1.50
CA VAL A 116 -8.77 9.09 -0.66
C VAL A 116 -8.42 10.53 -1.07
N GLN A 117 -8.42 10.83 -2.38
CA GLN A 117 -8.07 12.15 -2.91
C GLN A 117 -9.10 13.25 -2.61
N ILE A 118 -10.38 12.93 -2.41
CA ILE A 118 -11.44 13.96 -2.28
C ILE A 118 -11.26 14.87 -1.05
N ASN A 119 -10.53 14.46 0.00
CA ASN A 119 -10.30 15.29 1.18
C ASN A 119 -8.92 14.98 1.82
N PRO A 120 -7.81 15.44 1.22
CA PRO A 120 -6.49 15.18 1.77
C PRO A 120 -6.31 16.03 3.03
N ASP A 121 -6.44 15.42 4.20
CA ASP A 121 -6.01 16.05 5.44
C ASP A 121 -4.49 16.07 5.46
N ARG A 122 -3.90 17.20 5.08
CA ARG A 122 -2.43 17.37 5.03
C ARG A 122 -1.76 17.26 6.40
N SER A 123 -2.52 17.37 7.49
CA SER A 123 -2.00 17.19 8.85
C SER A 123 -1.88 15.72 9.24
N ARG A 124 -2.53 14.81 8.51
CA ARG A 124 -2.54 13.37 8.75
C ARG A 124 -2.40 12.63 7.42
N PRO A 125 -1.18 12.49 6.89
CA PRO A 125 -0.96 11.81 5.62
C PRO A 125 -1.50 10.37 5.69
N ILE A 126 -2.23 9.97 4.66
CA ILE A 126 -2.79 8.62 4.51
C ILE A 126 -1.78 7.80 3.71
N HIS A 127 -1.42 6.62 4.22
CA HIS A 127 -0.65 5.65 3.44
C HIS A 127 -1.61 4.79 2.62
N LEU A 128 -1.70 5.11 1.33
CA LEU A 128 -2.41 4.34 0.31
C LEU A 128 -1.38 3.56 -0.52
N ILE A 129 -1.14 2.31 -0.11
CA ILE A 129 -0.07 1.45 -0.58
C ILE A 129 -0.60 0.51 -1.68
N GLY A 130 -0.02 0.58 -2.87
CA GLY A 130 -0.31 -0.32 -3.98
C GLY A 130 0.70 -1.47 -4.02
N ILE A 131 0.24 -2.71 -3.87
CA ILE A 131 1.10 -3.89 -4.05
C ILE A 131 0.70 -4.57 -5.35
N ALA A 132 1.63 -4.68 -6.30
CA ALA A 132 1.30 -5.17 -7.63
C ALA A 132 2.36 -6.04 -8.27
N THR A 133 1.95 -6.90 -9.20
CA THR A 133 2.87 -7.62 -10.09
C THR A 133 3.54 -6.65 -11.06
N TRP A 134 4.87 -6.60 -11.07
CA TRP A 134 5.68 -5.70 -11.91
C TRP A 134 5.34 -5.82 -13.40
N GLY A 135 5.31 -7.04 -13.94
CA GLY A 135 5.04 -7.27 -15.37
C GLY A 135 3.60 -6.99 -15.82
N CYS A 136 2.72 -6.52 -14.93
CA CYS A 136 1.39 -6.03 -15.28
C CYS A 136 1.29 -4.50 -15.25
N VAL A 137 2.35 -3.79 -14.86
CA VAL A 137 2.35 -2.33 -14.84
C VAL A 137 2.59 -1.82 -16.26
N SER A 138 1.64 -1.05 -16.80
CA SER A 138 1.85 -0.44 -18.11
C SER A 138 2.94 0.64 -18.04
N GLY A 139 3.92 0.57 -18.95
CA GLY A 139 5.06 1.49 -18.99
C GLY A 139 6.06 1.28 -17.84
N PHE A 140 6.18 0.05 -17.33
CA PHE A 140 7.10 -0.31 -16.24
C PHE A 140 8.56 0.04 -16.55
N GLU A 141 8.95 0.10 -17.82
CA GLU A 141 10.29 0.47 -18.26
C GLU A 141 10.69 1.88 -17.79
N GLN A 142 9.71 2.79 -17.63
CA GLN A 142 9.94 4.13 -17.08
C GLN A 142 10.38 4.10 -15.61
N LEU A 143 10.04 3.02 -14.90
CA LEU A 143 10.23 2.86 -13.45
C LEU A 143 11.51 2.07 -13.12
N ASP A 144 12.30 1.67 -14.12
CA ASP A 144 13.57 0.98 -13.91
C ASP A 144 14.71 1.97 -13.61
N VAL A 145 14.61 2.62 -12.46
CA VAL A 145 15.56 3.64 -11.99
C VAL A 145 16.05 3.34 -10.58
N HIS A 146 17.12 4.02 -10.15
CA HIS A 146 17.68 3.90 -8.80
C HIS A 146 17.75 5.27 -8.11
N GLY A 147 16.74 5.55 -7.30
CA GLY A 147 16.64 6.78 -6.49
C GLY A 147 16.24 8.03 -7.27
N ALA A 148 15.78 7.89 -8.52
CA ALA A 148 15.34 9.01 -9.35
C ALA A 148 13.83 9.31 -9.18
N ASN A 149 13.42 10.52 -9.57
CA ASN A 149 12.01 10.85 -9.75
C ASN A 149 11.60 10.56 -11.20
N VAL A 150 10.54 9.77 -11.38
CA VAL A 150 9.98 9.38 -12.67
C VAL A 150 8.73 10.20 -12.92
N HIS A 151 8.65 10.86 -14.08
CA HIS A 151 7.43 11.50 -14.56
C HIS A 151 6.59 10.46 -15.29
N TYR A 152 5.77 9.73 -14.54
CA TYR A 152 4.98 8.64 -15.09
C TYR A 152 3.81 9.18 -15.92
N ALA A 153 3.81 8.84 -17.20
CA ALA A 153 2.70 9.02 -18.11
C ALA A 153 2.17 7.65 -18.53
N LYS A 154 0.85 7.50 -18.53
CA LYS A 154 0.17 6.29 -18.99
C LYS A 154 0.55 6.02 -20.46
N SER A 155 0.80 4.76 -20.80
CA SER A 155 1.01 4.36 -22.18
C SER A 155 -0.24 4.62 -23.01
N ARG A 156 -0.09 5.12 -24.24
CA ARG A 156 -1.22 5.30 -25.17
C ARG A 156 -1.73 3.96 -25.72
N SER A 157 -0.93 2.91 -25.63
CA SER A 157 -1.26 1.56 -26.09
C SER A 157 -1.10 0.58 -24.94
N GLU A 158 -2.15 0.47 -24.12
CA GLU A 158 -2.23 -0.54 -23.07
C GLU A 158 -2.37 -1.93 -23.70
N GLN A 159 -1.44 -2.84 -23.40
CA GLN A 159 -1.53 -4.20 -23.88
C GLN A 159 -2.45 -5.03 -22.98
N LYS A 160 -3.11 -6.03 -23.55
CA LYS A 160 -3.94 -6.95 -22.77
C LYS A 160 -3.09 -7.62 -21.69
N GLY A 161 -3.48 -7.45 -20.43
CA GLY A 161 -2.73 -7.99 -19.29
C GLY A 161 -1.85 -6.96 -18.57
N GLU A 162 -1.88 -5.71 -19.02
CA GLU A 162 -1.30 -4.56 -18.34
C GLU A 162 -2.38 -3.59 -17.88
N ALA A 163 -2.07 -2.79 -16.86
CA ALA A 163 -2.88 -1.67 -16.42
C ALA A 163 -1.97 -0.52 -15.95
N PRO A 164 -2.38 0.75 -16.13
CA PRO A 164 -1.63 1.88 -15.60
C PRO A 164 -1.74 1.95 -14.07
N LEU A 165 -0.77 2.60 -13.43
CA LEU A 165 -0.80 2.88 -12.00
C LEU A 165 -1.88 3.90 -11.64
N GLU A 166 -2.48 3.75 -10.46
CA GLU A 166 -3.48 4.67 -9.93
C GLU A 166 -2.79 5.91 -9.31
N PRO A 167 -3.12 7.13 -9.79
CA PRO A 167 -2.33 8.32 -9.51
C PRO A 167 -2.48 8.92 -8.11
N ASN A 168 -3.36 8.39 -7.25
CA ASN A 168 -3.61 8.90 -5.89
C ASN A 168 -2.97 8.03 -4.81
N HIS A 169 -2.37 6.88 -5.17
CA HIS A 169 -1.57 6.08 -4.25
C HIS A 169 -0.27 6.80 -3.86
N THR A 170 0.14 6.63 -2.61
CA THR A 170 1.31 7.31 -2.03
C THR A 170 2.55 6.41 -2.02
N GLU A 171 2.37 5.09 -2.03
CA GLU A 171 3.47 4.14 -2.06
C GLU A 171 3.16 2.95 -2.98
N PHE A 172 4.19 2.40 -3.62
CA PHE A 172 4.08 1.21 -4.45
C PHE A 172 5.14 0.16 -4.13
N ILE A 173 4.70 -1.09 -3.98
CA ILE A 173 5.58 -2.25 -3.89
C ILE A 173 5.31 -3.12 -5.13
N PHE A 174 6.29 -3.18 -6.03
CA PHE A 174 6.23 -4.03 -7.21
C PHE A 174 6.91 -5.37 -6.94
N VAL A 175 6.13 -6.45 -7.00
CA VAL A 175 6.60 -7.81 -6.88
C VAL A 175 6.97 -8.32 -8.27
N ASP A 176 8.24 -8.69 -8.45
CA ASP A 176 8.79 -9.06 -9.76
C ASP A 176 9.38 -10.47 -9.76
N ASP A 177 8.57 -11.42 -10.24
CA ASP A 177 8.94 -12.81 -10.51
C ASP A 177 9.47 -13.04 -11.94
N GLY A 178 9.66 -11.96 -12.71
CA GLY A 178 10.08 -12.02 -14.11
C GLY A 178 8.97 -12.39 -15.10
N SER A 179 7.73 -12.63 -14.63
CA SER A 179 6.62 -12.89 -15.54
C SER A 179 6.03 -11.59 -16.10
N GLU A 180 5.71 -11.62 -17.39
CA GLU A 180 5.02 -10.51 -18.06
C GLU A 180 3.52 -10.81 -18.19
N ARG A 181 2.69 -9.80 -17.91
CA ARG A 181 1.23 -9.81 -18.12
C ARG A 181 0.47 -10.93 -17.40
N LYS A 182 1.04 -11.46 -16.31
CA LYS A 182 0.41 -12.49 -15.47
C LYS A 182 0.03 -11.92 -14.12
N TYR A 183 -1.23 -11.55 -13.96
CA TYR A 183 -1.77 -11.04 -12.69
C TYR A 183 -1.68 -12.05 -11.55
N GLY A 184 -1.56 -11.53 -10.32
CA GLY A 184 -1.71 -12.29 -9.09
C GLY A 184 -0.42 -12.90 -8.55
N ARG A 185 0.75 -12.46 -9.02
CA ARG A 185 2.06 -12.88 -8.49
C ARG A 185 2.36 -12.23 -7.15
N GLU A 186 1.72 -11.11 -6.87
CA GLU A 186 1.85 -10.41 -5.60
C GLU A 186 1.04 -11.02 -4.45
N ILE A 187 0.03 -11.88 -4.74
CA ILE A 187 -0.99 -12.30 -3.76
C ILE A 187 -0.36 -12.92 -2.50
N GLN A 188 0.56 -13.87 -2.68
CA GLN A 188 1.20 -14.56 -1.55
C GLN A 188 2.13 -13.62 -0.77
N PHE A 189 2.82 -12.71 -1.45
CA PHE A 189 3.65 -11.70 -0.81
C PHE A 189 2.80 -10.72 0.02
N ARG A 190 1.70 -10.22 -0.57
CA ARG A 190 0.73 -9.33 0.07
C ARG A 190 0.19 -9.94 1.36
N ALA A 191 -0.28 -11.18 1.32
CA ALA A 191 -0.85 -11.84 2.49
C ALA A 191 0.17 -12.02 3.62
N ARG A 192 1.41 -12.43 3.29
CA ARG A 192 2.51 -12.53 4.27
C ARG A 192 2.89 -11.17 4.85
N LEU A 193 2.90 -10.11 4.05
CA LEU A 193 3.20 -8.75 4.52
C LEU A 193 2.09 -8.23 5.44
N GLU A 194 0.82 -8.40 5.09
CA GLU A 194 -0.33 -8.04 5.92
C GLU A 194 -0.30 -8.77 7.27
N GLN A 195 0.00 -10.08 7.26
CA GLN A 195 0.20 -10.87 8.48
C GLN A 195 1.36 -10.35 9.32
N ALA A 196 2.51 -10.05 8.70
CA ALA A 196 3.68 -9.51 9.40
C ALA A 196 3.39 -8.12 10.02
N ILE A 197 2.60 -7.29 9.35
CA ILE A 197 2.15 -6.00 9.89
C ILE A 197 1.24 -6.23 11.10
N SER A 198 0.28 -7.17 11.00
CA SER A 198 -0.63 -7.48 12.10
C SER A 198 0.09 -7.97 13.35
N GLY A 199 0.93 -9.00 13.19
CA GLY A 199 1.53 -9.73 14.31
C GLY A 199 2.83 -9.14 14.86
N GLY A 200 3.46 -8.20 14.16
CA GLY A 200 4.80 -7.76 14.55
C GLY A 200 4.87 -6.38 15.21
N PHE A 201 5.97 -6.19 15.92
CA PHE A 201 6.36 -4.94 16.54
C PHE A 201 6.66 -3.86 15.49
N PHE A 202 6.22 -2.63 15.76
CA PHE A 202 6.68 -1.44 15.05
C PHE A 202 7.60 -0.71 16.02
N ALA A 203 8.83 -0.39 15.61
CA ALA A 203 9.71 0.42 16.44
C ALA A 203 9.13 1.83 16.55
N THR A 204 8.87 2.30 17.76
CA THR A 204 8.51 3.69 18.03
C THR A 204 9.76 4.56 17.89
N ARG A 205 9.69 5.63 17.08
CA ARG A 205 10.77 6.64 17.06
C ARG A 205 10.73 7.41 18.39
N PRO A 206 11.86 7.60 19.09
CA PRO A 206 11.91 8.53 20.20
C PRO A 206 11.63 9.94 19.69
N ALA A 207 10.72 10.66 20.36
CA ALA A 207 10.38 12.03 20.03
C ALA A 207 11.62 12.92 20.17
N THR A 208 12.12 13.47 19.07
CA THR A 208 12.97 14.65 19.13
C THR A 208 12.10 15.82 19.53
N SER A 209 12.44 16.47 20.65
CA SER A 209 11.75 17.60 21.25
C SER A 209 11.35 18.68 20.22
N SER A 210 10.08 18.69 19.81
CA SER A 210 9.46 19.83 19.14
C SER A 210 8.33 20.34 20.03
N ASN A 211 8.39 21.62 20.38
CA ASN A 211 7.42 22.36 21.20
C ASN A 211 6.04 22.47 20.52
N SER A 212 5.29 21.38 20.45
CA SER A 212 3.89 21.39 20.02
C SER A 212 2.97 21.38 21.24
N THR A 213 2.21 22.45 21.43
CA THR A 213 1.30 22.72 22.57
C THR A 213 0.02 21.86 22.56
N TYR A 214 0.02 20.70 21.88
CA TYR A 214 -1.16 19.83 21.80
C TYR A 214 -0.93 18.51 22.53
N PRO A 215 -1.87 18.06 23.39
CA PRO A 215 -1.77 16.77 24.03
C PRO A 215 -1.96 15.69 22.96
N THR A 216 -0.86 15.07 22.54
CA THR A 216 -0.89 13.91 21.67
C THR A 216 -1.40 12.72 22.48
N LEU A 217 -2.66 12.35 22.29
CA LEU A 217 -3.24 11.11 22.84
C LEU A 217 -2.54 9.90 22.22
N THR A 218 -1.38 9.51 22.75
CA THR A 218 -0.80 8.19 22.50
C THR A 218 -0.19 7.65 23.78
N LYS A 219 -1.05 6.99 24.57
CA LYS A 219 -0.68 6.15 25.72
C LYS A 219 0.33 5.04 25.34
N THR A 220 0.54 4.82 24.04
CA THR A 220 1.45 3.87 23.41
C THR A 220 2.91 4.32 23.34
N GLN A 221 3.22 5.61 23.55
CA GLN A 221 4.61 6.10 23.46
C GLN A 221 5.51 5.66 24.63
N SER A 222 4.94 5.25 25.77
CA SER A 222 5.69 4.73 26.93
C SER A 222 5.77 3.20 27.01
N LEU A 223 5.10 2.50 26.10
CA LEU A 223 5.05 1.04 26.08
C LEU A 223 6.22 0.49 25.30
N ARG A 224 6.87 -0.56 25.84
CA ARG A 224 7.85 -1.33 25.06
C ARG A 224 7.14 -1.95 23.87
N PRO A 225 7.80 -2.16 22.71
CA PRO A 225 7.17 -2.76 21.54
C PRO A 225 6.46 -4.09 21.87
N GLU A 226 7.04 -4.87 22.77
CA GLU A 226 6.51 -6.14 23.31
C GLU A 226 5.15 -6.02 24.02
N GLN A 227 4.73 -4.81 24.40
CA GLN A 227 3.50 -4.51 25.12
C GLN A 227 2.42 -3.88 24.23
N LEU A 228 2.69 -3.70 22.92
CA LEU A 228 1.72 -3.14 21.98
C LEU A 228 0.80 -4.24 21.45
N ASP A 229 -0.51 -3.97 21.48
CA ASP A 229 -1.51 -4.84 20.86
C ASP A 229 -1.25 -5.00 19.34
N PRO A 230 -1.54 -6.17 18.76
CA PRO A 230 -1.45 -6.41 17.31
C PRO A 230 -2.20 -5.34 16.50
N VAL A 231 -1.69 -5.00 15.31
CA VAL A 231 -2.43 -4.11 14.40
C VAL A 231 -3.60 -4.91 13.82
N PRO A 232 -4.86 -4.49 14.00
CA PRO A 232 -5.98 -5.17 13.34
C PRO A 232 -5.86 -4.99 11.83
N VAL A 233 -6.10 -6.06 11.09
CA VAL A 233 -6.16 -6.07 9.63
C VAL A 233 -7.54 -6.58 9.22
N VAL A 234 -8.18 -5.91 8.27
CA VAL A 234 -9.45 -6.35 7.68
C VAL A 234 -9.36 -6.32 6.17
N LEU A 235 -9.85 -7.38 5.53
CA LEU A 235 -9.97 -7.47 4.07
C LEU A 235 -11.36 -7.02 3.63
N LEU A 236 -11.45 -6.01 2.76
CA LEU A 236 -12.67 -5.62 2.06
C LEU A 236 -12.66 -6.23 0.66
N VAL A 237 -13.70 -7.00 0.33
CA VAL A 237 -13.82 -7.71 -0.94
C VAL A 237 -15.00 -7.15 -1.72
N VAL A 238 -14.73 -6.58 -2.89
CA VAL A 238 -15.75 -5.99 -3.77
C VAL A 238 -15.77 -6.69 -5.12
N GLU A 239 -16.79 -7.54 -5.34
CA GLU A 239 -16.82 -8.48 -6.47
C GLU A 239 -15.49 -9.24 -6.60
N GLY A 240 -15.20 -9.80 -7.77
CA GLY A 240 -13.90 -10.37 -8.02
C GLY A 240 -13.87 -11.47 -9.07
N GLY A 241 -12.65 -11.90 -9.37
CA GLY A 241 -12.40 -13.07 -10.19
C GLY A 241 -11.57 -14.13 -9.45
N PRO A 242 -10.96 -15.08 -10.18
CA PRO A 242 -10.16 -16.15 -9.57
C PRO A 242 -9.04 -15.64 -8.65
N ASN A 243 -8.36 -14.53 -9.01
CA ASN A 243 -7.32 -13.94 -8.19
C ASN A 243 -7.86 -13.27 -6.92
N THR A 244 -9.09 -12.76 -6.95
CA THR A 244 -9.76 -12.24 -5.74
C THR A 244 -10.05 -13.38 -4.78
N VAL A 245 -10.56 -14.52 -5.28
CA VAL A 245 -10.78 -15.73 -4.47
C VAL A 245 -9.48 -16.23 -3.85
N ARG A 246 -8.37 -16.26 -4.63
CA ARG A 246 -7.05 -16.60 -4.10
C ARG A 246 -6.60 -15.63 -3.01
N THR A 247 -6.78 -14.33 -3.20
CA THR A 247 -6.48 -13.32 -2.18
C THR A 247 -7.27 -13.55 -0.90
N VAL A 248 -8.56 -13.87 -1.02
CA VAL A 248 -9.42 -14.20 0.13
C VAL A 248 -8.95 -15.47 0.83
N HIS A 249 -8.60 -16.52 0.08
CA HIS A 249 -8.07 -17.76 0.64
C HIS A 249 -6.78 -17.51 1.45
N GLU A 250 -5.81 -16.80 0.87
CA GLU A 250 -4.57 -16.47 1.58
C GLU A 250 -4.85 -15.62 2.84
N ALA A 251 -5.71 -14.60 2.75
CA ALA A 251 -5.99 -13.74 3.90
C ALA A 251 -6.76 -14.46 5.01
N VAL A 252 -7.90 -15.08 4.68
CA VAL A 252 -8.84 -15.64 5.66
C VAL A 252 -8.37 -16.99 6.16
N VAL A 253 -8.00 -17.90 5.26
CA VAL A 253 -7.71 -19.31 5.61
C VAL A 253 -6.29 -19.47 6.14
N GLN A 254 -5.31 -18.86 5.48
CA GLN A 254 -3.90 -19.03 5.86
C GLN A 254 -3.47 -18.07 6.98
N ASN A 255 -4.05 -16.86 7.02
CA ASN A 255 -3.57 -15.78 7.89
C ASN A 255 -4.58 -15.29 8.93
N ASN A 256 -5.78 -15.88 9.00
CA ASN A 256 -6.85 -15.51 9.93
C ASN A 256 -7.25 -14.02 9.89
N ILE A 257 -7.12 -13.38 8.73
CA ILE A 257 -7.54 -11.99 8.52
C ILE A 257 -9.05 -11.99 8.23
N PRO A 258 -9.89 -11.31 9.03
CA PRO A 258 -11.33 -11.23 8.77
C PRO A 258 -11.61 -10.49 7.46
N ALA A 259 -12.62 -10.98 6.72
CA ALA A 259 -13.05 -10.40 5.45
C ALA A 259 -14.50 -9.89 5.50
N VAL A 260 -14.75 -8.75 4.87
CA VAL A 260 -16.08 -8.16 4.66
C VAL A 260 -16.37 -8.19 3.17
N PHE A 261 -17.43 -8.90 2.79
CA PHE A 261 -17.86 -9.04 1.40
C PHE A 261 -18.95 -8.03 1.07
N PHE A 262 -18.74 -7.29 -0.02
CA PHE A 262 -19.71 -6.37 -0.59
C PHE A 262 -20.38 -7.08 -1.76
N GLU A 263 -21.54 -7.67 -1.52
CA GLU A 263 -22.33 -8.36 -2.53
C GLU A 263 -23.21 -7.37 -3.32
N GLY A 264 -23.22 -7.56 -4.65
CA GLY A 264 -23.94 -6.73 -5.62
C GLY A 264 -25.44 -6.91 -5.57
#